data_AF-Q7JKV5-F1
#
_entry.id   AF-Q7JKV5-F1
#
_cell.length_a   1.000
_cell.length_b   1.000
_cell.length_c   1.000
_cell.angle_alpha   90.00
_cell.angle_beta   90.00
_cell.angle_gamma   90.00
#
_symmetry.space_group_name_H-M   'P 1'
#
loop_
_entity.id
_entity.type
_entity.pdbx_description
1 polymer ?
#
loop_
_entity_poly.entity_id
_entity_poly.type
_entity_poly.pdbx_seq_one_letter_code
_entity_poly.pdbx_strand_id
1 'polypeptide(L)'
;MTTTTSFPLLHLPAKSLKHALCCLIPEEIIKFSLVSKSTKRAAESLNLQKSIYTIMIDEFVRINVECRIIKWNPSEVDLRTLIDHTRCVFHTNEVCLLNIKSDNHDWQSIHKALGGLNCSRASLEVQSQNIWLQRIVNQFSSGSLDLFFSKSTWYHPILSAHRLQLNLCFRFTGFSCVSCEHLRINSKMSSQALNLFLKHWMRGEYKSLKSLHGYVGPEVSSDEIFKEVEYQETENAKTALDRHWGLMKVSRDIYRFDGTRATFVSLYGYVDLNVLK
;
A
#
# COMPACT_ATOMS: atom_id res chain seq x y z
N MET A 1 55.22 2.86 -14.01
CA MET A 1 54.35 2.76 -12.83
C MET A 1 53.28 3.82 -12.95
N THR A 2 52.05 3.46 -13.33
CA THR A 2 50.92 4.38 -13.30
C THR A 2 50.48 4.53 -11.85
N THR A 3 50.90 5.60 -11.21
CA THR A 3 50.34 6.05 -9.93
C THR A 3 48.88 6.40 -10.19
N THR A 4 47.98 5.47 -9.87
CA THR A 4 46.55 5.77 -9.77
C THR A 4 46.40 6.87 -8.73
N THR A 5 46.22 8.10 -9.21
CA THR A 5 45.94 9.27 -8.39
C THR A 5 44.64 9.01 -7.66
N SER A 6 44.77 8.60 -6.40
CA SER A 6 43.65 8.38 -5.50
C SER A 6 42.85 9.68 -5.35
N PHE A 7 41.53 9.56 -5.35
CA PHE A 7 40.58 10.67 -5.31
C PHE A 7 40.94 11.61 -4.13
N PRO A 8 41.31 12.89 -4.35
CA PRO A 8 41.86 13.77 -3.30
C PRO A 8 40.98 13.86 -2.05
N LEU A 9 39.66 13.81 -2.24
CA LEU A 9 38.67 13.82 -1.17
C LEU A 9 38.89 12.68 -0.16
N LEU A 10 39.30 11.49 -0.61
CA LEU A 10 39.52 10.31 0.24
C LEU A 10 40.79 10.41 1.10
N HIS A 11 41.65 11.41 0.88
CA HIS A 11 42.83 11.66 1.71
C HIS A 11 42.55 12.61 2.88
N LEU A 12 41.33 13.15 2.98
CA LEU A 12 40.95 13.99 4.11
C LEU A 12 40.95 13.17 5.42
N PRO A 13 41.32 13.80 6.56
CA PRO A 13 41.10 13.19 7.86
C PRO A 13 39.65 12.76 8.05
N ALA A 14 39.42 11.63 8.74
CA ALA A 14 38.10 11.00 8.81
C ALA A 14 36.94 11.95 9.22
N LYS A 15 37.20 12.87 10.17
CA LYS A 15 36.20 13.89 10.58
C LYS A 15 35.87 14.87 9.44
N SER A 16 36.88 15.37 8.74
CA SER A 16 36.72 16.30 7.62
C SER A 16 36.03 15.62 6.43
N LEU A 17 36.39 14.37 6.13
CA LEU A 17 35.72 13.57 5.11
C LEU A 17 34.25 13.38 5.44
N LYS A 18 33.93 12.95 6.67
CA LYS A 18 32.54 12.80 7.12
C LYS A 18 31.76 14.10 6.99
N HIS A 19 32.34 15.21 7.42
CA HIS A 19 31.70 16.52 7.32
C HIS A 19 31.42 16.92 5.87
N ALA A 20 32.40 16.76 4.97
CA ALA A 20 32.24 17.05 3.55
C ALA A 20 31.13 16.21 2.92
N LEU A 21 31.08 14.91 3.23
CA LEU A 21 30.05 14.01 2.72
C LEU A 21 28.65 14.30 3.31
N CYS A 22 28.56 14.81 4.55
CA CYS A 22 27.28 15.23 5.13
C CYS A 22 26.68 16.48 4.46
N CYS A 23 27.45 17.24 3.69
CA CYS A 23 26.96 18.37 2.90
C CYS A 23 26.32 17.94 1.58
N LEU A 24 26.49 16.69 1.16
CA LEU A 24 25.93 16.14 -0.06
C LEU A 24 24.45 15.77 0.14
N ILE A 25 23.65 15.93 -0.91
CA ILE A 25 22.27 15.40 -0.89
C ILE A 25 22.27 13.87 -1.00
N PRO A 26 21.20 13.17 -0.57
CA PRO A 26 21.08 11.71 -0.67
C PRO A 26 21.50 11.12 -2.02
N GLU A 27 21.08 11.73 -3.14
CA GLU A 27 21.44 11.28 -4.48
C GLU A 27 22.95 11.34 -4.75
N GLU A 28 23.61 12.43 -4.33
CA GLU A 28 25.05 12.62 -4.48
C GLU A 28 25.85 11.63 -3.63
N ILE A 29 25.38 11.33 -2.41
CA ILE A 29 26.01 10.32 -1.55
C ILE A 29 25.93 8.93 -2.21
N ILE A 30 24.79 8.59 -2.81
CA ILE A 30 24.65 7.32 -3.54
C ILE A 30 25.56 7.29 -4.77
N LYS A 31 25.55 8.35 -5.59
CA LYS A 31 26.46 8.45 -6.75
C LYS A 31 27.93 8.35 -6.33
N PHE A 32 28.32 9.03 -5.25
CA PHE A 32 29.66 8.91 -4.67
C PHE A 32 29.96 7.46 -4.25
N SER A 33 29.02 6.78 -3.58
CA SER A 33 29.20 5.40 -3.15
C SER A 33 29.39 4.42 -4.31
N LEU A 34 28.89 4.73 -5.51
CA LEU A 34 28.99 3.88 -6.71
C LEU A 34 30.36 3.96 -7.39
N VAL A 35 31.19 4.97 -7.09
CA VAL A 35 32.47 5.20 -7.76
C VAL A 35 33.49 4.09 -7.49
N SER A 36 33.63 3.64 -6.25
CA SER A 36 34.60 2.60 -5.87
C SER A 36 34.29 1.95 -4.52
N LYS A 37 35.01 0.88 -4.17
CA LYS A 37 34.91 0.25 -2.85
C LYS A 37 35.28 1.21 -1.71
N SER A 38 36.24 2.11 -1.92
CA SER A 38 36.65 3.07 -0.88
C SER A 38 35.60 4.17 -0.69
N THR A 39 35.00 4.66 -1.77
CA THR A 39 33.91 5.66 -1.67
C THR A 39 32.65 5.03 -1.07
N LYS A 40 32.33 3.77 -1.39
CA LYS A 40 31.25 3.02 -0.73
C LYS A 40 31.43 2.96 0.78
N ARG A 41 32.62 2.56 1.26
CA ARG A 41 32.93 2.50 2.70
C ARG A 41 32.84 3.86 3.37
N ALA A 42 33.32 4.91 2.70
CA ALA A 42 33.21 6.27 3.21
C ALA A 42 31.74 6.72 3.33
N ALA A 43 30.91 6.45 2.32
CA ALA A 43 29.47 6.76 2.36
C ALA A 43 28.73 5.94 3.43
N GLU A 44 29.04 4.65 3.55
CA GLU A 44 28.47 3.76 4.57
C GLU A 44 28.83 4.22 5.99
N SER A 45 30.03 4.76 6.20
CA SER A 45 30.48 5.30 7.50
C SER A 45 29.71 6.52 8.00
N LEU A 46 28.88 7.14 7.14
CA LEU A 46 27.99 8.22 7.55
C LEU A 46 26.93 7.74 8.55
N ASN A 47 26.55 6.47 8.48
CA ASN A 47 25.56 5.84 9.36
C ASN A 47 24.27 6.68 9.46
N LEU A 48 23.66 6.97 8.29
CA LEU A 48 22.55 7.92 8.21
C LEU A 48 21.26 7.40 8.88
N GLN A 49 21.09 6.08 8.99
CA GLN A 49 19.93 5.42 9.64
C GLN A 49 18.57 5.98 9.20
N LYS A 50 18.33 6.04 7.88
CA LYS A 50 17.09 6.60 7.30
C LYS A 50 16.32 5.50 6.59
N SER A 51 14.99 5.54 6.65
CA SER A 51 14.13 4.61 5.92
C SER A 51 13.96 5.02 4.45
N ILE A 52 13.72 4.04 3.58
CA ILE A 52 13.27 4.30 2.21
C ILE A 52 11.77 4.57 2.30
N TYR A 53 11.35 5.81 2.03
CA TYR A 53 9.94 6.17 2.13
C TYR A 53 9.11 5.50 1.04
N THR A 54 9.58 5.54 -0.21
CA THR A 54 8.84 4.93 -1.32
C THR A 54 9.76 4.47 -2.43
N ILE A 55 9.48 3.32 -3.02
CA ILE A 55 9.98 2.97 -4.36
C ILE A 55 8.83 3.21 -5.34
N MET A 56 9.03 4.14 -6.27
CA MET A 56 8.06 4.48 -7.31
C MET A 56 8.48 3.86 -8.63
N ILE A 57 7.54 3.14 -9.27
CA ILE A 57 7.71 2.51 -10.58
C ILE A 57 6.59 3.05 -11.48
N ASP A 58 6.88 4.15 -12.16
CA ASP A 58 6.03 4.71 -13.21
C ASP A 58 6.75 4.61 -14.55
N GLU A 59 6.81 5.64 -15.39
CA GLU A 59 7.68 5.59 -16.58
C GLU A 59 9.16 5.31 -16.21
N PHE A 60 9.58 5.72 -15.01
CA PHE A 60 10.92 5.49 -14.48
C PHE A 60 10.86 4.80 -13.12
N VAL A 61 11.96 4.13 -12.73
CA VAL A 61 12.12 3.65 -11.35
C VAL A 61 12.82 4.73 -10.52
N ARG A 62 12.25 5.04 -9.36
CA ARG A 62 12.74 6.09 -8.46
C ARG A 62 12.67 5.62 -7.02
N ILE A 63 13.71 5.92 -6.26
CA ILE A 63 13.79 5.63 -4.82
C ILE A 63 13.70 6.95 -4.06
N ASN A 64 12.70 7.08 -3.20
CA ASN A 64 12.53 8.23 -2.32
C ASN A 64 13.14 7.91 -0.94
N VAL A 65 14.19 8.63 -0.59
CA VAL A 65 14.81 8.60 0.74
C VAL A 65 14.75 10.00 1.31
N GLU A 66 14.13 10.16 2.48
CA GLU A 66 14.03 11.45 3.19
C GLU A 66 13.48 12.60 2.30
N CYS A 67 12.41 12.34 1.56
CA CYS A 67 11.81 13.31 0.62
C CYS A 67 12.75 13.77 -0.51
N ARG A 68 13.83 13.02 -0.77
CA ARG A 68 14.74 13.21 -1.90
C ARG A 68 14.65 12.03 -2.83
N ILE A 69 14.62 12.31 -4.13
CA ILE A 69 14.37 11.32 -5.17
C ILE A 69 15.69 10.94 -5.81
N ILE A 70 16.01 9.66 -5.77
CA ILE A 70 17.11 9.05 -6.51
C ILE A 70 16.51 8.38 -7.73
N LYS A 71 16.80 8.90 -8.92
CA LYS A 71 16.33 8.32 -10.19
C LYS A 71 17.26 7.19 -10.60
N TRP A 72 16.67 6.05 -10.97
CA TRP A 72 17.45 4.96 -11.58
C TRP A 72 17.70 5.28 -13.06
N ASN A 73 18.97 5.24 -13.46
CA ASN A 73 19.39 5.27 -14.85
C ASN A 73 20.00 3.91 -15.23
N PRO A 74 19.33 3.08 -16.05
CA PRO A 74 19.84 1.77 -16.44
C PRO A 74 21.16 1.82 -17.23
N SER A 75 21.49 2.96 -17.84
CA SER A 75 22.78 3.16 -18.53
C SER A 75 23.94 3.43 -17.58
N GLU A 76 23.68 3.83 -16.34
CA GLU A 76 24.72 4.13 -15.34
C GLU A 76 24.97 2.96 -14.39
N VAL A 77 23.90 2.30 -13.94
CA VAL A 77 23.98 1.23 -12.92
C VAL A 77 22.77 0.31 -13.02
N ASP A 78 22.95 -0.98 -12.72
CA ASP A 78 21.82 -1.89 -12.59
C ASP A 78 20.99 -1.59 -11.33
N LEU A 79 19.69 -1.87 -11.39
CA LEU A 79 18.76 -1.52 -10.29
C LEU A 79 19.12 -2.21 -8.98
N ARG A 80 19.64 -3.45 -9.04
CA ARG A 80 20.02 -4.21 -7.84
C ARG A 80 21.18 -3.52 -7.13
N THR A 81 22.22 -3.15 -7.87
CA THR A 81 23.37 -2.42 -7.33
C THR A 81 22.95 -1.08 -6.74
N LEU A 82 22.05 -0.34 -7.40
CA LEU A 82 21.51 0.91 -6.84
C LEU A 82 20.80 0.69 -5.49
N ILE A 83 19.95 -0.33 -5.40
CA ILE A 83 19.24 -0.70 -4.17
C ILE A 83 20.24 -1.11 -3.08
N ASP A 84 21.22 -1.95 -3.39
CA ASP A 84 22.21 -2.41 -2.42
C ASP A 84 23.07 -1.25 -1.88
N HIS A 85 23.44 -0.29 -2.73
CA HIS A 85 24.13 0.92 -2.29
C HIS A 85 23.24 1.81 -1.42
N THR A 86 21.96 1.95 -1.77
CA THR A 86 20.98 2.67 -0.95
C THR A 86 20.86 2.04 0.43
N ARG A 87 20.73 0.72 0.50
CA ARG A 87 20.64 -0.03 1.77
C ARG A 87 21.89 0.15 2.63
N CYS A 88 23.08 0.06 2.03
CA CYS A 88 24.35 0.24 2.74
C CYS A 88 24.50 1.67 3.29
N VAL A 89 24.19 2.69 2.49
CA VAL A 89 24.40 4.10 2.90
C VAL A 89 23.39 4.53 3.96
N PHE A 90 22.13 4.11 3.83
CA PHE A 90 21.06 4.51 4.75
C PHE A 90 20.82 3.52 5.89
N HIS A 91 21.55 2.40 5.92
CA HIS A 91 21.47 1.35 6.94
C HIS A 91 20.04 0.84 7.16
N THR A 92 19.33 0.55 6.06
CA THR A 92 17.95 0.07 6.11
C THR A 92 17.66 -0.96 5.02
N ASN A 93 16.75 -1.89 5.32
CA ASN A 93 16.07 -2.74 4.34
C ASN A 93 14.57 -2.40 4.24
N GLU A 94 14.10 -1.47 5.07
CA GLU A 94 12.69 -1.13 5.20
C GLU A 94 12.29 -0.10 4.14
N VAL A 95 11.25 -0.45 3.39
CA VAL A 95 10.57 0.43 2.43
C VAL A 95 9.15 0.66 2.96
N CYS A 96 8.74 1.91 3.13
CA CYS A 96 7.40 2.20 3.66
C CYS A 96 6.30 1.94 2.63
N LEU A 97 6.56 2.14 1.33
CA LEU A 97 5.58 1.97 0.25
C LEU A 97 6.24 1.55 -1.07
N LEU A 98 5.69 0.53 -1.74
CA LEU A 98 5.95 0.26 -3.15
C LEU A 98 4.81 0.82 -4.00
N ASN A 99 5.08 1.80 -4.86
CA ASN A 99 4.07 2.44 -5.69
C ASN A 99 4.27 2.14 -7.17
N ILE A 100 3.30 1.48 -7.81
CA ILE A 100 3.38 1.00 -9.18
C ILE A 100 2.32 1.67 -10.04
N LYS A 101 2.75 2.46 -11.04
CA LYS A 101 1.90 3.27 -11.93
C LYS A 101 2.14 3.03 -13.42
N SER A 102 3.10 2.18 -13.79
CA SER A 102 3.31 1.73 -15.17
C SER A 102 3.54 0.22 -15.18
N ASP A 103 3.08 -0.48 -16.21
CA ASP A 103 3.27 -1.93 -16.42
C ASP A 103 4.33 -2.26 -17.50
N ASN A 104 4.94 -1.24 -18.11
CA ASN A 104 5.90 -1.36 -19.22
C ASN A 104 7.35 -1.63 -18.77
N HIS A 105 7.53 -2.49 -17.78
CA HIS A 105 8.85 -2.83 -17.23
C HIS A 105 9.18 -4.31 -17.38
N ASP A 106 10.48 -4.62 -17.35
CA ASP A 106 10.94 -5.99 -17.09
C ASP A 106 10.72 -6.33 -15.61
N TRP A 107 9.51 -6.81 -15.33
CA TRP A 107 9.10 -7.19 -13.98
C TRP A 107 9.89 -8.36 -13.40
N GLN A 108 10.50 -9.22 -14.22
CA GLN A 108 11.35 -10.29 -13.71
C GLN A 108 12.65 -9.72 -13.12
N SER A 109 13.28 -8.80 -13.84
CA SER A 109 14.48 -8.09 -13.36
C SER A 109 14.18 -7.20 -12.16
N ILE A 110 13.05 -6.47 -12.18
CA ILE A 110 12.61 -5.68 -11.02
C ILE A 110 12.37 -6.58 -9.80
N HIS A 111 11.67 -7.71 -9.96
CA HIS A 111 11.42 -8.65 -8.86
C HIS A 111 12.73 -9.14 -8.23
N LYS A 112 13.73 -9.48 -9.07
CA LYS A 112 15.06 -9.88 -8.59
C LYS A 112 15.78 -8.73 -7.87
N ALA A 113 15.72 -7.51 -8.42
CA ALA A 113 16.37 -6.34 -7.85
C ALA A 113 15.82 -5.98 -6.46
N LEU A 114 14.49 -6.05 -6.28
CA LEU A 114 13.81 -5.77 -5.02
C LEU A 114 14.00 -6.84 -3.94
N GLY A 115 14.59 -8.00 -4.27
CA GLY A 115 14.75 -9.12 -3.34
C GLY A 115 15.51 -8.75 -2.05
N GLY A 116 14.97 -9.11 -0.89
CA GLY A 116 15.58 -8.83 0.42
C GLY A 116 15.24 -7.46 1.01
N LEU A 117 14.41 -6.66 0.33
CA LEU A 117 13.73 -5.52 0.94
C LEU A 117 12.51 -5.98 1.73
N ASN A 118 12.23 -5.29 2.83
CA ASN A 118 11.01 -5.44 3.60
C ASN A 118 10.06 -4.30 3.22
N CYS A 119 8.91 -4.65 2.64
CA CYS A 119 7.82 -3.71 2.42
C CYS A 119 6.52 -4.46 2.65
N SER A 120 5.62 -3.90 3.45
CA SER A 120 4.30 -4.48 3.72
C SER A 120 3.17 -3.71 3.07
N ARG A 121 3.47 -2.58 2.40
CA ARG A 121 2.47 -1.72 1.77
C ARG A 121 2.78 -1.52 0.29
N ALA A 122 1.80 -1.79 -0.56
CA ALA A 122 1.88 -1.48 -1.97
C ALA A 122 0.68 -0.66 -2.47
N SER A 123 0.91 0.10 -3.53
CA SER A 123 -0.09 0.81 -4.31
C SER A 123 0.02 0.39 -5.76
N LEU A 124 -1.10 0.02 -6.37
CA LEU A 124 -1.16 -0.47 -7.75
C LEU A 124 -2.18 0.33 -8.56
N GLU A 125 -1.63 1.12 -9.47
CA GLU A 125 -2.33 1.99 -10.41
C GLU A 125 -2.25 1.48 -11.85
N VAL A 126 -2.09 0.17 -12.04
CA VAL A 126 -2.03 -0.43 -13.38
C VAL A 126 -2.87 -1.69 -13.48
N GLN A 127 -3.25 -2.02 -14.71
CA GLN A 127 -3.76 -3.34 -15.07
C GLN A 127 -2.68 -4.02 -15.90
N SER A 128 -2.32 -5.23 -15.53
CA SER A 128 -1.35 -6.03 -16.27
C SER A 128 -1.80 -7.49 -16.25
N GLN A 129 -1.19 -8.33 -17.07
CA GLN A 129 -1.28 -9.80 -16.94
C GLN A 129 0.06 -10.41 -16.51
N ASN A 130 1.04 -9.57 -16.15
CA ASN A 130 2.38 -10.02 -15.89
C ASN A 130 2.46 -10.78 -14.54
N ILE A 131 2.88 -12.05 -14.60
CA ILE A 131 3.01 -12.93 -13.43
C ILE A 131 4.07 -12.43 -12.43
N TRP A 132 5.12 -11.78 -12.89
CA TRP A 132 6.15 -11.22 -12.01
C TRP A 132 5.66 -9.98 -11.28
N LEU A 133 4.89 -9.12 -11.95
CA LEU A 133 4.23 -8.00 -11.28
C LEU A 133 3.28 -8.51 -10.18
N GLN A 134 2.48 -9.54 -10.48
CA GLN A 134 1.61 -10.16 -9.48
C GLN A 134 2.42 -10.68 -8.27
N ARG A 135 3.57 -11.35 -8.51
CA ARG A 135 4.46 -11.82 -7.44
C ARG A 135 5.01 -10.67 -6.60
N ILE A 136 5.48 -9.59 -7.23
CA ILE A 136 5.95 -8.37 -6.56
C ILE A 136 4.83 -7.82 -5.66
N VAL A 137 3.63 -7.61 -6.20
CA VAL A 137 2.51 -7.07 -5.43
C VAL A 137 2.21 -7.98 -4.24
N ASN A 138 2.10 -9.30 -4.43
CA ASN A 138 1.84 -10.22 -3.32
C ASN A 138 2.95 -10.24 -2.26
N GLN A 139 4.21 -10.11 -2.67
CA GLN A 139 5.34 -10.04 -1.74
C GLN A 139 5.32 -8.76 -0.90
N PHE A 140 5.03 -7.61 -1.52
CA PHE A 140 5.20 -6.29 -0.89
C PHE A 140 3.90 -5.66 -0.36
N SER A 141 2.81 -6.42 -0.28
CA SER A 141 1.51 -5.93 0.19
C SER A 141 0.85 -6.79 1.26
N SER A 142 1.62 -7.59 1.99
CA SER A 142 1.10 -8.45 3.07
C SER A 142 0.36 -7.66 4.16
N GLY A 143 0.78 -6.43 4.43
CA GLY A 143 0.09 -5.51 5.34
C GLY A 143 -1.06 -4.79 4.64
N SER A 144 -0.75 -3.93 3.68
CA SER A 144 -1.73 -3.05 3.05
C SER A 144 -1.58 -3.00 1.53
N LEU A 145 -2.70 -2.99 0.82
CA LEU A 145 -2.75 -2.81 -0.64
C LEU A 145 -3.77 -1.74 -1.02
N ASP A 146 -3.31 -0.75 -1.78
CA ASP A 146 -4.15 0.27 -2.44
C ASP A 146 -4.31 -0.12 -3.92
N LEU A 147 -5.54 -0.36 -4.38
CA LEU A 147 -5.83 -0.70 -5.79
C LEU A 147 -6.72 0.37 -6.45
N PHE A 148 -6.34 0.82 -7.65
CA PHE A 148 -7.00 1.94 -8.33
C PHE A 148 -7.83 1.55 -9.56
N PHE A 149 -7.82 0.28 -9.99
CA PHE A 149 -8.50 -0.16 -11.22
C PHE A 149 -9.26 -1.49 -11.06
N SER A 150 -10.42 -1.61 -11.73
CA SER A 150 -11.40 -2.70 -11.51
C SER A 150 -11.72 -3.62 -12.69
N LYS A 151 -11.12 -3.41 -13.87
CA LYS A 151 -11.70 -3.98 -15.10
C LYS A 151 -11.08 -5.32 -15.57
N SER A 152 -10.33 -6.02 -14.74
CA SER A 152 -9.70 -7.28 -15.16
C SER A 152 -9.77 -8.37 -14.10
N THR A 153 -10.18 -9.58 -14.49
CA THR A 153 -10.12 -10.78 -13.63
C THR A 153 -8.69 -11.10 -13.13
N TRP A 154 -7.66 -10.47 -13.69
CA TRP A 154 -6.27 -10.62 -13.25
C TRP A 154 -6.02 -10.28 -11.78
N TYR A 155 -6.79 -9.37 -11.18
CA TYR A 155 -6.59 -9.08 -9.76
C TYR A 155 -7.10 -10.20 -8.86
N HIS A 156 -7.85 -11.20 -9.33
CA HIS A 156 -8.42 -12.21 -8.43
C HIS A 156 -7.35 -12.92 -7.59
N PRO A 157 -6.25 -13.45 -8.15
CA PRO A 157 -5.15 -13.99 -7.35
C PRO A 157 -4.50 -12.97 -6.39
N ILE A 158 -4.50 -11.69 -6.75
CA ILE A 158 -4.02 -10.62 -5.87
C ILE A 158 -5.00 -10.48 -4.71
N LEU A 159 -6.29 -10.26 -4.96
CA LEU A 159 -7.35 -10.08 -3.95
C LEU A 159 -7.53 -11.30 -3.03
N SER A 160 -7.30 -12.51 -3.54
CA SER A 160 -7.38 -13.75 -2.76
C SER A 160 -6.23 -13.93 -1.78
N ALA A 161 -5.10 -13.24 -1.98
CA ALA A 161 -4.00 -13.26 -1.02
C ALA A 161 -4.41 -12.49 0.25
N HIS A 162 -4.27 -13.15 1.40
CA HIS A 162 -4.66 -12.56 2.68
C HIS A 162 -3.85 -11.30 3.02
N ARG A 163 -4.53 -10.23 3.41
CA ARG A 163 -3.93 -8.96 3.85
C ARG A 163 -4.58 -8.41 5.10
N LEU A 164 -3.83 -7.61 5.86
CA LEU A 164 -4.42 -6.87 6.98
C LEU A 164 -5.40 -5.82 6.47
N GLN A 165 -5.00 -5.03 5.46
CA GLN A 165 -5.81 -3.95 4.91
C GLN A 165 -5.84 -3.97 3.38
N LEU A 166 -7.04 -3.77 2.83
CA LEU A 166 -7.26 -3.62 1.40
C LEU A 166 -8.08 -2.35 1.14
N ASN A 167 -7.56 -1.45 0.32
CA ASN A 167 -8.24 -0.23 -0.09
C ASN A 167 -8.54 -0.30 -1.60
N LEU A 168 -9.83 -0.24 -1.96
CA LEU A 168 -10.32 -0.28 -3.33
C LEU A 168 -10.80 1.12 -3.74
N CYS A 169 -10.09 1.74 -4.68
CA CYS A 169 -10.38 3.09 -5.18
C CYS A 169 -11.27 3.09 -6.44
N PHE A 170 -11.99 2.01 -6.68
CA PHE A 170 -12.83 1.81 -7.85
C PHE A 170 -14.13 1.10 -7.50
N ARG A 171 -15.13 1.18 -8.39
CA ARG A 171 -16.40 0.46 -8.21
C ARG A 171 -16.14 -1.04 -8.32
N PHE A 172 -16.44 -1.76 -7.24
CA PHE A 172 -16.20 -3.18 -7.12
C PHE A 172 -17.48 -3.90 -6.69
N THR A 173 -17.76 -5.01 -7.35
CA THR A 173 -18.91 -5.87 -7.08
C THR A 173 -18.51 -7.33 -6.84
N GLY A 174 -17.28 -7.72 -7.17
CA GLY A 174 -16.77 -9.09 -7.10
C GLY A 174 -16.22 -9.48 -5.73
N PHE A 175 -16.96 -9.18 -4.66
CA PHE A 175 -16.45 -9.29 -3.29
C PHE A 175 -15.94 -10.69 -2.95
N SER A 176 -16.50 -11.76 -3.51
CA SER A 176 -16.24 -13.17 -3.16
C SER A 176 -14.78 -13.62 -3.18
N CYS A 177 -13.90 -12.90 -3.88
CA CYS A 177 -12.47 -13.21 -3.96
C CYS A 177 -11.60 -12.45 -2.94
N VAL A 178 -12.17 -11.56 -2.12
CA VAL A 178 -11.40 -10.72 -1.21
C VAL A 178 -11.07 -11.46 0.09
N SER A 179 -9.77 -11.53 0.41
CA SER A 179 -9.26 -12.02 1.69
C SER A 179 -8.53 -10.90 2.43
N CYS A 180 -9.22 -10.21 3.34
CA CYS A 180 -8.60 -9.20 4.19
C CYS A 180 -9.24 -9.10 5.58
N GLU A 181 -8.59 -8.38 6.50
CA GLU A 181 -9.20 -8.01 7.79
C GLU A 181 -9.94 -6.67 7.73
N HIS A 182 -9.36 -5.68 7.07
CA HIS A 182 -9.93 -4.34 6.96
C HIS A 182 -10.13 -3.99 5.49
N LEU A 183 -11.39 -3.88 5.06
CA LEU A 183 -11.75 -3.50 3.69
C LEU A 183 -12.19 -2.04 3.66
N ARG A 184 -11.59 -1.24 2.79
CA ARG A 184 -12.00 0.14 2.54
C ARG A 184 -12.36 0.30 1.07
N ILE A 185 -13.51 0.89 0.78
CA ILE A 185 -13.97 1.16 -0.58
C ILE A 185 -14.13 2.67 -0.73
N ASN A 186 -13.18 3.29 -1.42
CA ASN A 186 -13.11 4.74 -1.58
C ASN A 186 -13.98 5.26 -2.74
N SER A 187 -14.63 4.37 -3.48
CA SER A 187 -15.58 4.73 -4.54
C SER A 187 -17.02 4.56 -4.07
N LYS A 188 -17.95 5.28 -4.71
CA LYS A 188 -19.39 5.13 -4.45
C LYS A 188 -19.84 3.71 -4.82
N MET A 189 -20.30 2.96 -3.82
CA MET A 189 -20.96 1.68 -3.95
C MET A 189 -22.44 1.86 -4.24
N SER A 190 -23.06 0.92 -4.96
CA SER A 190 -24.51 0.85 -4.97
C SER A 190 -25.03 0.19 -3.70
N SER A 191 -26.24 0.59 -3.30
CA SER A 191 -27.07 -0.09 -2.30
C SER A 191 -27.14 -1.60 -2.54
N GLN A 192 -27.33 -2.03 -3.79
CA GLN A 192 -27.43 -3.44 -4.15
C GLN A 192 -26.10 -4.19 -3.94
N ALA A 193 -24.97 -3.56 -4.26
CA ALA A 193 -23.65 -4.16 -4.04
C ALA A 193 -23.36 -4.34 -2.54
N LEU A 194 -23.74 -3.35 -1.72
CA LEU A 194 -23.63 -3.45 -0.27
C LEU A 194 -24.59 -4.51 0.31
N ASN A 195 -25.85 -4.55 -0.13
CA ASN A 195 -26.81 -5.57 0.27
C ASN A 195 -26.28 -6.99 -0.02
N LEU A 196 -25.77 -7.19 -1.24
CA LEU A 196 -25.18 -8.46 -1.64
C LEU A 196 -23.98 -8.83 -0.77
N PHE A 197 -23.09 -7.86 -0.50
CA PHE A 197 -21.97 -8.05 0.42
C PHE A 197 -22.43 -8.50 1.81
N LEU A 198 -23.43 -7.84 2.41
CA LEU A 198 -23.96 -8.20 3.72
C LEU A 198 -24.54 -9.62 3.72
N LYS A 199 -25.31 -9.99 2.69
CA LYS A 199 -25.84 -11.36 2.54
C LYS A 199 -24.74 -12.41 2.47
N HIS A 200 -23.66 -12.14 1.72
CA HIS A 200 -22.52 -13.05 1.65
C HIS A 200 -21.77 -13.15 2.99
N TRP A 201 -21.53 -12.01 3.65
CA TRP A 201 -20.91 -12.00 4.98
C TRP A 201 -21.72 -12.81 5.99
N MET A 202 -23.06 -12.63 6.04
CA MET A 202 -23.94 -13.38 6.94
C MET A 202 -23.90 -14.89 6.69
N ARG A 203 -23.69 -15.32 5.45
CA ARG A 203 -23.57 -16.74 5.07
C ARG A 203 -22.21 -17.37 5.43
N GLY A 204 -21.27 -16.60 5.96
CA GLY A 204 -19.96 -17.13 6.36
C GLY A 204 -18.82 -16.82 5.40
N GLU A 205 -19.08 -16.05 4.35
CA GLU A 205 -18.00 -15.51 3.53
C GLU A 205 -17.25 -14.42 4.32
N TYR A 206 -16.02 -14.10 3.90
CA TYR A 206 -15.18 -13.08 4.55
C TYR A 206 -14.87 -13.37 6.04
N LYS A 207 -14.52 -14.61 6.37
CA LYS A 207 -14.25 -15.03 7.76
C LYS A 207 -13.21 -14.18 8.49
N SER A 208 -12.22 -13.67 7.77
CA SER A 208 -11.14 -12.83 8.31
C SER A 208 -11.55 -11.38 8.55
N LEU A 209 -12.66 -10.92 7.98
CA LEU A 209 -13.05 -9.52 8.02
C LEU A 209 -13.36 -9.07 9.45
N LYS A 210 -12.74 -7.96 9.84
CA LYS A 210 -12.94 -7.24 11.09
C LYS A 210 -13.66 -5.92 10.86
N SER A 211 -13.42 -5.26 9.73
CA SER A 211 -14.16 -4.04 9.39
C SER A 211 -14.32 -3.80 7.89
N LEU A 212 -15.43 -3.15 7.51
CA LEU A 212 -15.68 -2.55 6.21
C LEU A 212 -15.90 -1.05 6.40
N HIS A 213 -15.30 -0.22 5.55
CA HIS A 213 -15.65 1.20 5.40
C HIS A 213 -15.96 1.50 3.94
N GLY A 214 -17.03 2.23 3.67
CA GLY A 214 -17.43 2.59 2.31
C GLY A 214 -18.36 3.79 2.22
N TYR A 215 -18.73 4.14 0.99
CA TYR A 215 -19.65 5.24 0.71
C TYR A 215 -20.75 4.78 -0.26
N VAL A 216 -22.01 4.99 0.11
CA VAL A 216 -23.20 4.66 -0.73
C VAL A 216 -23.93 5.91 -1.21
N GLY A 217 -23.81 7.03 -0.50
CA GLY A 217 -24.54 8.28 -0.77
C GLY A 217 -25.67 8.53 0.23
N PRO A 218 -25.95 9.80 0.59
CA PRO A 218 -26.98 10.15 1.58
C PRO A 218 -28.42 9.85 1.12
N GLU A 219 -28.64 9.72 -0.19
CA GLU A 219 -29.94 9.45 -0.78
C GLU A 219 -30.39 7.98 -0.67
N VAL A 220 -29.47 7.08 -0.30
CA VAL A 220 -29.75 5.66 -0.25
C VAL A 220 -30.61 5.34 0.97
N SER A 221 -31.75 4.68 0.76
CA SER A 221 -32.60 4.27 1.87
C SER A 221 -31.98 3.10 2.62
N SER A 222 -32.14 3.11 3.95
CA SER A 222 -31.69 1.99 4.78
C SER A 222 -32.42 0.68 4.42
N ASP A 223 -33.67 0.77 3.98
CA ASP A 223 -34.48 -0.40 3.59
C ASP A 223 -33.93 -1.09 2.34
N GLU A 224 -33.32 -0.34 1.41
CA GLU A 224 -32.69 -0.93 0.22
C GLU A 224 -31.41 -1.69 0.58
N ILE A 225 -30.60 -1.16 1.49
CA ILE A 225 -29.37 -1.80 1.97
C ILE A 225 -29.69 -3.11 2.71
N PHE A 226 -30.74 -3.10 3.54
CA PHE A 226 -31.10 -4.23 4.39
C PHE A 226 -32.23 -5.11 3.85
N LYS A 227 -32.57 -4.96 2.57
CA LYS A 227 -33.58 -5.82 1.93
C LYS A 227 -33.22 -7.30 2.08
N GLU A 228 -34.08 -8.06 2.77
CA GLU A 228 -33.87 -9.48 3.08
C GLU A 228 -32.56 -9.75 3.88
N VAL A 229 -32.17 -8.81 4.73
CA VAL A 229 -31.07 -8.94 5.69
C VAL A 229 -31.68 -8.84 7.08
N GLU A 230 -31.53 -9.88 7.90
CA GLU A 230 -31.97 -9.83 9.29
C GLU A 230 -31.03 -8.95 10.11
N TYR A 231 -31.61 -8.06 10.91
CA TYR A 231 -30.86 -7.16 11.79
C TYR A 231 -31.63 -6.87 13.09
N GLN A 232 -30.91 -6.45 14.12
CA GLN A 232 -31.46 -5.88 15.34
C GLN A 232 -31.14 -4.38 15.37
N GLU A 233 -32.13 -3.53 15.66
CA GLU A 233 -31.85 -2.13 15.91
C GLU A 233 -31.06 -2.00 17.21
N THR A 234 -29.92 -1.31 17.15
CA THR A 234 -29.23 -0.85 18.37
C THR A 234 -29.80 0.52 18.74
N GLU A 235 -29.73 0.91 20.03
CA GLU A 235 -30.30 2.16 20.51
C GLU A 235 -29.97 3.33 19.57
N ASN A 236 -30.99 3.72 18.81
CA ASN A 236 -30.93 4.82 17.86
C ASN A 236 -30.50 6.08 18.63
N ALA A 237 -29.53 6.83 18.08
CA ALA A 237 -29.37 8.24 18.46
C ALA A 237 -30.63 8.99 17.96
N LYS A 238 -31.71 8.92 18.75
CA LYS A 238 -32.99 9.56 18.47
C LYS A 238 -32.93 11.02 18.92
N THR A 239 -32.02 11.81 18.38
CA THR A 239 -32.15 13.27 18.48
C THR A 239 -33.00 13.77 17.32
N ALA A 240 -34.06 14.52 17.62
CA ALA A 240 -34.99 15.06 16.63
C ALA A 240 -34.30 15.95 15.57
N LEU A 241 -33.11 16.47 15.89
CA LEU A 241 -32.27 17.27 15.00
C LEU A 241 -31.74 16.45 13.79
N ASP A 242 -31.41 15.17 13.99
CA ASP A 242 -30.78 14.33 12.96
C ASP A 242 -31.74 13.97 11.81
N ARG A 243 -33.06 13.93 12.10
CA ARG A 243 -34.09 13.66 11.07
C ARG A 243 -34.29 14.83 10.11
N HIS A 244 -34.04 16.06 10.55
CA HIS A 244 -34.36 17.27 9.76
C HIS A 244 -33.37 17.55 8.61
N TRP A 245 -32.19 16.94 8.66
CA TRP A 245 -31.11 17.20 7.69
C TRP A 245 -30.80 15.97 6.81
N GLY A 246 -31.60 14.90 6.88
CA GLY A 246 -31.30 13.63 6.19
C GLY A 246 -30.08 12.90 6.77
N LEU A 247 -29.70 13.22 8.01
CA LEU A 247 -28.48 12.74 8.66
C LEU A 247 -28.80 11.47 9.43
N MET A 248 -29.18 10.41 8.70
CA MET A 248 -29.51 9.15 9.34
C MET A 248 -28.24 8.54 9.94
N LYS A 249 -28.13 8.59 11.28
CA LYS A 249 -27.29 7.69 12.07
C LYS A 249 -28.07 6.41 12.33
N VAL A 250 -28.07 5.48 11.37
CA VAL A 250 -28.65 4.15 11.57
C VAL A 250 -27.56 3.26 12.15
N SER A 251 -27.85 2.62 13.28
CA SER A 251 -26.98 1.60 13.88
C SER A 251 -27.76 0.31 14.01
N ARG A 252 -27.26 -0.76 13.39
CA ARG A 252 -27.93 -2.07 13.31
C ARG A 252 -26.92 -3.17 13.57
N ASP A 253 -27.26 -4.11 14.43
CA ASP A 253 -26.48 -5.32 14.61
C ASP A 253 -26.97 -6.38 13.63
N ILE A 254 -26.03 -7.01 12.92
CA ILE A 254 -26.26 -8.18 12.08
C ILE A 254 -25.44 -9.35 12.59
N TYR A 255 -25.93 -10.56 12.28
CA TYR A 255 -25.32 -11.79 12.74
C TYR A 255 -24.95 -12.67 11.57
N ARG A 256 -23.75 -13.22 11.64
CA ARG A 256 -23.31 -14.28 10.74
C ARG A 256 -23.86 -15.62 11.21
N PHE A 257 -23.91 -16.61 10.31
CA PHE A 257 -24.44 -17.94 10.60
C PHE A 257 -23.79 -18.64 11.81
N ASP A 258 -22.56 -18.26 12.15
CA ASP A 258 -21.79 -18.78 13.29
C ASP A 258 -22.02 -18.00 14.60
N GLY A 259 -22.97 -17.05 14.61
CA GLY A 259 -23.29 -16.19 15.75
C GLY A 259 -22.38 -14.98 15.90
N THR A 260 -21.36 -14.80 15.04
CA THR A 260 -20.49 -13.61 15.07
C THR A 260 -21.32 -12.35 14.83
N ARG A 261 -21.24 -11.38 15.74
CA ARG A 261 -21.95 -10.10 15.63
C ARG A 261 -21.12 -9.09 14.85
N ALA A 262 -21.78 -8.30 14.01
CA ALA A 262 -21.21 -7.07 13.47
C ALA A 262 -22.19 -5.91 13.62
N THR A 263 -21.65 -4.75 13.99
CA THR A 263 -22.43 -3.52 14.08
C THR A 263 -22.22 -2.72 12.80
N PHE A 264 -23.32 -2.50 12.09
CA PHE A 264 -23.41 -1.65 10.92
C PHE A 264 -23.83 -0.24 11.34
N VAL A 265 -23.06 0.77 10.93
CA VAL A 265 -23.37 2.18 11.13
C VAL A 265 -23.42 2.86 9.78
N SER A 266 -24.50 3.58 9.50
CA SER A 266 -24.59 4.51 8.37
C SER A 266 -24.64 5.92 8.91
N LEU A 267 -23.85 6.84 8.33
CA LEU A 267 -23.81 8.25 8.70
C LEU A 267 -23.33 9.11 7.51
N TYR A 268 -24.08 10.15 7.12
CA TYR A 268 -23.76 11.03 5.98
C TYR A 268 -23.51 10.28 4.65
N GLY A 269 -24.17 9.14 4.42
CA GLY A 269 -23.96 8.29 3.25
C GLY A 269 -22.68 7.44 3.29
N TYR A 270 -21.87 7.56 4.34
CA TYR A 270 -20.80 6.62 4.67
C TYR A 270 -21.37 5.44 5.45
N VAL A 271 -20.75 4.28 5.27
CA VAL A 271 -21.11 3.05 5.96
C VAL A 271 -19.87 2.44 6.60
N ASP A 272 -20.05 1.96 7.83
CA ASP A 272 -19.07 1.22 8.58
C ASP A 272 -19.70 -0.10 9.04
N LEU A 273 -19.00 -1.21 8.82
CA LEU A 273 -19.32 -2.49 9.45
C LEU A 273 -18.16 -2.84 10.37
N ASN A 274 -18.43 -3.08 11.64
CA ASN A 274 -17.41 -3.49 12.62
C ASN A 274 -17.79 -4.84 13.22
N VAL A 275 -16.95 -5.85 12.99
CA VAL A 275 -17.15 -7.20 13.51
C VAL A 275 -16.59 -7.26 14.93
N LEU A 276 -17.43 -7.66 15.87
CA LEU A 276 -17.09 -7.77 17.27
C LEU A 276 -16.63 -9.20 17.55
N LYS A 277 -15.44 -9.33 18.14
CA LYS A 277 -14.87 -10.60 18.61
C LYS A 277 -15.10 -10.77 20.09
#